data_AF-A0A7S2R1W6-F1
#
_entry.id   AF-A0A7S2R1W6-F1
#
_cell.length_a   1.000
_cell.length_b   1.000
_cell.length_c   1.000
_cell.angle_alpha   90.00
_cell.angle_beta   90.00
_cell.angle_gamma   90.00
#
_symmetry.space_group_name_H-M   'P 1'
#
loop_
_entity.id
_entity.type
_entity.pdbx_description
1 polymer ?
#
loop_
_entity_poly.entity_id
_entity_poly.type
_entity_poly.pdbx_seq_one_letter_code
_entity_poly.pdbx_strand_id
1 'polypeptide(L)'
;MRFFSSLYQVLRRGARAVLQFYPETAEQAILTSECAAKVGFAGGIVVDYPNSTKAKKHYLVLSFDRASKPPKGLTGAGGTEEGSLMQQLDDLDDNINHPNKKKTSVRVDKMHSEKSKRVRKKKGGGKSKDWILQKKNMQRKKGKDVRPDTKYTARKRPMRF
;
A
#
# COMPACT_ATOMS: atom_id res chain seq x y z
N MET A 1 24.25 4.15 -16.82
CA MET A 1 25.18 3.84 -15.70
C MET A 1 26.10 4.98 -15.25
N ARG A 2 26.22 6.10 -15.99
CA ARG A 2 27.24 7.15 -15.73
C ARG A 2 27.26 7.66 -14.28
N PHE A 3 26.10 7.92 -13.69
CA PHE A 3 25.98 8.38 -12.30
C PHE A 3 26.60 7.42 -11.27
N PHE A 4 26.21 6.15 -11.29
CA PHE A 4 26.72 5.16 -10.34
C PHE A 4 28.21 4.86 -10.58
N SER A 5 28.66 4.85 -11.83
CA SER A 5 30.08 4.69 -12.15
C SER A 5 30.94 5.82 -11.58
N SER A 6 30.51 7.08 -11.74
CA SER A 6 31.23 8.21 -11.15
C SER A 6 31.15 8.20 -9.62
N LEU A 7 29.99 7.84 -9.06
CA LEU A 7 29.82 7.72 -7.60
C LEU A 7 30.76 6.65 -7.02
N TYR A 8 30.91 5.52 -7.70
CA TYR A 8 31.80 4.44 -7.30
C TYR A 8 33.28 4.88 -7.29
N GLN A 9 33.68 5.73 -8.22
CA GLN A 9 35.05 6.25 -8.32
C GLN A 9 35.41 7.26 -7.24
N VAL A 10 34.45 8.09 -6.79
CA VAL A 10 34.71 9.14 -5.78
C VAL A 10 34.61 8.63 -4.34
N LEU A 11 33.96 7.49 -4.11
CA LEU A 11 33.78 6.92 -2.78
C LEU A 11 34.98 6.05 -2.37
N ARG A 12 35.40 6.20 -1.12
CA ARG A 12 36.49 5.39 -0.54
C ARG A 12 36.03 3.95 -0.28
N ARG A 13 36.96 3.00 -0.29
CA ARG A 13 36.68 1.61 0.12
C ARG A 13 36.08 1.57 1.52
N GLY A 14 34.92 0.94 1.65
CA GLY A 14 34.16 0.86 2.91
C GLY A 14 33.19 2.03 3.13
N ALA A 15 33.14 3.03 2.24
CA ALA A 15 32.13 4.08 2.32
C ALA A 15 30.73 3.52 2.02
N ARG A 16 29.72 4.21 2.56
CA ARG A 16 28.30 3.91 2.34
C ARG A 16 27.63 5.13 1.77
N ALA A 17 26.71 4.93 0.83
CA ALA A 17 25.90 6.01 0.27
C ALA A 17 24.43 5.68 0.48
N VAL A 18 23.64 6.67 0.91
CA VAL A 18 22.20 6.54 1.09
C VAL A 18 21.53 7.64 0.29
N LEU A 19 20.66 7.24 -0.62
CA LEU A 19 19.96 8.15 -1.53
C LEU A 19 18.47 8.00 -1.31
N GLN A 20 17.84 9.07 -0.83
CA GLN A 20 16.39 9.13 -0.68
C GLN A 20 15.76 9.54 -2.01
N PHE A 21 14.78 8.76 -2.49
CA PHE A 21 14.13 9.02 -3.77
C PHE A 21 12.66 8.60 -3.76
N TYR A 22 11.92 9.03 -4.78
CA TYR A 22 10.49 8.75 -4.96
C TYR A 22 10.28 8.19 -6.37
N PRO A 23 10.35 6.86 -6.56
CA PRO A 23 10.06 6.26 -7.86
C PRO A 23 8.58 6.38 -8.18
N GLU A 24 8.25 6.57 -9.46
CA GLU A 24 6.86 6.59 -9.92
C GLU A 24 6.30 5.17 -10.02
N THR A 25 7.15 4.23 -10.47
CA THR A 25 6.80 2.81 -10.69
C THR A 25 7.76 1.90 -9.93
N ALA A 26 7.28 0.73 -9.49
CA ALA A 26 8.11 -0.28 -8.83
C ALA A 26 9.27 -0.75 -9.73
N GLU A 27 9.05 -0.86 -11.03
CA GLU A 27 10.07 -1.20 -12.03
C GLU A 27 11.23 -0.20 -12.05
N GLN A 28 10.94 1.10 -11.94
CA GLN A 28 11.99 2.13 -11.87
C GLN A 28 12.86 1.96 -10.62
N ALA A 29 12.24 1.57 -9.50
CA ALA A 29 12.96 1.29 -8.26
C ALA A 29 13.90 0.09 -8.44
N ILE A 30 13.40 -1.01 -9.01
CA ILE A 30 14.18 -2.22 -9.30
C ILE A 30 15.34 -1.88 -10.25
N LEU A 31 15.05 -1.21 -11.37
CA LEU A 31 16.04 -0.79 -12.35
C LEU A 31 17.16 0.05 -11.72
N THR A 32 16.81 0.96 -10.81
CA THR A 32 17.80 1.78 -10.09
C THR A 32 18.72 0.91 -9.23
N SER A 33 18.15 -0.07 -8.53
CA SER A 33 18.91 -1.03 -7.71
C SER A 33 19.83 -1.91 -8.57
N GLU A 34 19.34 -2.43 -9.69
CA GLU A 34 20.11 -3.23 -10.65
C GLU A 34 21.25 -2.43 -11.27
N CYS A 35 21.01 -1.16 -11.61
CA CYS A 35 22.04 -0.27 -12.13
C CYS A 35 23.19 -0.08 -11.14
N ALA A 36 22.87 0.11 -9.86
CA ALA A 36 23.87 0.22 -8.80
C ALA A 36 24.62 -1.11 -8.60
N ALA A 37 23.90 -2.23 -8.58
CA ALA A 37 24.47 -3.56 -8.47
C ALA A 37 25.43 -3.89 -9.62
N LYS A 38 25.09 -3.51 -10.85
CA LYS A 38 25.93 -3.72 -12.04
C LYS A 38 27.28 -2.99 -11.95
N VAL A 39 27.33 -1.83 -11.29
CA VAL A 39 28.58 -1.08 -11.08
C VAL A 39 29.44 -1.69 -9.96
N GLY A 40 28.85 -2.53 -9.10
CA GLY A 40 29.54 -3.23 -8.02
C GLY A 40 29.12 -2.77 -6.62
N PHE A 41 28.11 -1.93 -6.49
CA PHE A 41 27.52 -1.65 -5.18
C PHE A 41 26.72 -2.85 -4.68
N ALA A 42 26.86 -3.17 -3.41
CA ALA A 42 25.99 -4.06 -2.65
C ALA A 42 24.95 -3.25 -1.87
N GLY A 43 23.84 -3.90 -1.49
CA GLY A 43 22.79 -3.29 -0.68
C GLY A 43 21.41 -3.46 -1.31
N GLY A 44 20.55 -2.46 -1.15
CA GLY A 44 19.17 -2.52 -1.64
C GLY A 44 18.32 -1.33 -1.22
N ILE A 45 17.02 -1.44 -1.48
CA ILE A 45 16.05 -0.38 -1.18
C ILE A 45 15.38 -0.65 0.16
N VAL A 46 15.44 0.35 1.04
CA VAL A 46 14.76 0.38 2.33
C VAL A 46 13.56 1.31 2.22
N VAL A 47 12.39 0.84 2.67
CA VAL A 47 11.15 1.61 2.59
C VAL A 47 10.65 1.90 4.00
N ASP A 48 10.56 3.20 4.30
CA ASP A 48 9.89 3.67 5.52
C ASP A 48 8.40 3.82 5.26
N TYR A 49 7.61 3.44 6.26
CA TYR A 49 6.15 3.47 6.26
C TYR A 49 5.54 2.82 5.01
N PRO A 50 5.80 1.52 4.76
CA PRO A 50 5.38 0.84 3.52
C PRO A 50 3.86 0.90 3.29
N ASN A 51 3.08 0.93 4.36
CA ASN A 51 1.61 0.97 4.34
C ASN A 51 1.02 2.38 4.16
N SER A 52 1.84 3.43 4.18
CA SER A 52 1.39 4.82 4.03
C SER A 52 1.74 5.33 2.64
N THR A 53 0.76 5.90 1.93
CA THR A 53 1.04 6.56 0.63
C THR A 53 1.56 7.99 0.81
N LYS A 54 1.25 8.64 1.94
CA LYS A 54 1.64 10.03 2.21
C LYS A 54 3.01 10.14 2.90
N ALA A 55 3.36 9.16 3.72
CA ALA A 55 4.60 9.15 4.49
C ALA A 55 5.64 8.17 3.95
N LYS A 56 5.36 7.48 2.83
CA LYS A 56 6.29 6.54 2.21
C LYS A 56 7.59 7.24 1.86
N LYS A 57 8.73 6.66 2.18
CA LYS A 57 10.03 7.13 1.71
C LYS A 57 10.86 5.93 1.27
N HIS A 58 11.49 6.03 0.11
CA HIS A 58 12.40 5.01 -0.40
C HIS A 58 13.83 5.49 -0.23
N TYR A 59 14.68 4.63 0.30
CA TYR A 59 16.09 4.87 0.51
C TYR A 59 16.88 3.79 -0.21
N LEU A 60 17.65 4.18 -1.22
CA LEU A 60 18.64 3.30 -1.83
C LEU A 60 19.89 3.31 -0.95
N VAL A 61 20.18 2.18 -0.31
CA VAL A 61 21.35 2.01 0.56
C VAL A 61 22.40 1.22 -0.19
N LEU A 62 23.55 1.87 -0.42
CA LEU A 62 24.68 1.34 -1.17
C LEU A 62 25.90 1.18 -0.27
N SER A 63 26.62 0.06 -0.45
CA SER A 63 27.86 -0.29 0.23
C SER A 63 28.81 -0.98 -0.74
N PHE A 64 30.11 -0.98 -0.47
CA PHE A 64 31.06 -1.85 -1.17
C PHE A 64 31.12 -3.26 -0.54
N ASP A 65 30.71 -3.36 0.72
CA ASP A 65 30.72 -4.63 1.44
C ASP A 65 29.47 -5.44 1.12
N ARG A 66 29.68 -6.63 0.53
CA ARG A 66 28.61 -7.57 0.20
C ARG A 66 27.98 -8.21 1.43
N ALA A 67 28.70 -8.26 2.56
CA ALA A 67 28.18 -8.79 3.83
C ALA A 67 27.36 -7.76 4.62
N SER A 68 27.45 -6.48 4.26
CA SER A 68 26.75 -5.40 4.96
C SER A 68 25.25 -5.48 4.72
N LYS A 69 24.50 -5.87 5.75
CA LYS A 69 23.03 -5.86 5.73
C LYS A 69 22.50 -4.41 5.73
N PRO A 70 21.51 -4.08 4.86
CA PRO A 70 20.87 -2.78 4.88
C PRO A 70 20.04 -2.60 6.17
N PRO A 71 19.86 -1.36 6.65
CA PRO A 71 19.05 -1.08 7.83
C PRO A 71 17.58 -1.44 7.59
N LYS A 72 16.87 -1.81 8.68
CA LYS A 72 15.43 -2.09 8.64
C LYS A 72 14.65 -0.78 8.50
N GLY A 73 13.65 -0.78 7.62
CA GLY A 73 12.76 0.38 7.40
C GLY A 73 11.85 0.65 8.59
N LEU A 74 11.47 1.91 8.75
CA LEU A 74 10.63 2.37 9.86
C LEU A 74 9.17 1.98 9.62
N THR A 75 8.59 1.20 10.52
CA THR A 75 7.15 0.94 10.59
C THR A 75 6.58 1.77 11.76
N GLY A 76 5.46 2.47 11.56
CA GLY A 76 5.01 3.56 12.43
C GLY A 76 4.49 3.22 13.83
N ALA A 77 4.95 2.13 14.44
CA ALA A 77 4.76 1.79 15.84
C ALA A 77 6.00 0.99 16.27
N GLY A 78 6.49 1.20 17.49
CA GLY A 78 7.74 0.65 18.01
C GLY A 78 8.05 -0.77 17.52
N GLY A 79 9.31 -0.96 17.12
CA GLY A 79 9.84 -2.14 16.43
C GLY A 79 9.12 -3.44 16.77
N THR A 80 8.31 -3.91 15.83
CA THR A 80 7.86 -5.30 15.79
C THR A 80 8.31 -5.87 14.45
N GLU A 81 9.46 -6.54 14.51
CA GLU A 81 9.80 -7.81 13.87
C GLU A 81 8.85 -8.35 12.78
N GLU A 82 8.80 -7.72 11.62
CA GLU A 82 8.39 -8.40 10.37
C GLU A 82 9.51 -8.18 9.34
N GLY A 83 10.57 -8.96 9.50
CA GLY A 83 11.54 -9.19 8.44
C GLY A 83 11.15 -10.45 7.69
N SER A 84 10.84 -10.32 6.40
CA SER A 84 11.07 -11.34 5.37
C SER A 84 10.97 -10.65 4.01
N LEU A 85 12.11 -10.41 3.35
CA LEU A 85 12.72 -11.31 2.37
C LEU A 85 11.87 -11.36 1.08
N MET A 86 11.97 -10.31 0.27
CA MET A 86 11.59 -10.38 -1.14
C MET A 86 12.75 -11.01 -1.90
N GLN A 87 12.89 -12.34 -1.75
CA GLN A 87 13.75 -13.15 -2.59
C GLN A 87 13.08 -14.52 -2.76
N GLN A 88 12.97 -14.93 -4.03
CA GLN A 88 12.53 -16.25 -4.56
C GLN A 88 11.05 -16.38 -4.94
N LEU A 89 10.81 -16.15 -6.23
CA LEU A 89 9.90 -16.95 -7.05
C LEU A 89 10.49 -18.37 -7.17
N ASP A 90 9.70 -19.39 -6.84
CA ASP A 90 9.46 -20.63 -7.60
C ASP A 90 9.14 -21.85 -6.68
N ASP A 91 8.09 -22.56 -7.10
CA ASP A 91 7.69 -23.95 -6.82
C ASP A 91 7.11 -24.34 -5.44
N LEU A 92 5.78 -24.55 -5.37
CA LEU A 92 5.16 -25.89 -5.32
C LEU A 92 3.63 -25.83 -5.13
N ASP A 93 2.98 -26.73 -5.86
CA ASP A 93 1.57 -27.12 -5.89
C ASP A 93 1.04 -27.61 -4.52
N ASP A 94 -0.22 -27.32 -4.21
CA ASP A 94 -1.21 -28.23 -3.61
C ASP A 94 -2.40 -27.48 -2.95
N ASN A 95 -3.54 -27.54 -3.66
CA ASN A 95 -4.79 -28.10 -3.16
C ASN A 95 -5.24 -27.77 -1.71
N ILE A 96 -6.20 -26.83 -1.56
CA ILE A 96 -7.29 -26.92 -0.55
C ILE A 96 -8.61 -26.38 -1.16
N ASN A 97 -9.35 -27.32 -1.75
CA ASN A 97 -10.76 -27.66 -1.46
C ASN A 97 -11.71 -26.55 -0.94
N HIS A 98 -12.51 -25.96 -1.83
CA HIS A 98 -13.77 -25.26 -1.45
C HIS A 98 -14.96 -26.21 -1.68
N PRO A 99 -15.73 -26.61 -0.65
CA PRO A 99 -16.84 -27.53 -0.83
C PRO A 99 -18.03 -26.86 -1.54
N ASN A 100 -18.32 -27.43 -2.70
CA ASN A 100 -19.47 -27.23 -3.56
C ASN A 100 -20.79 -27.52 -2.82
N LYS A 101 -21.63 -26.50 -2.55
CA LYS A 101 -23.01 -26.74 -2.07
C LYS A 101 -24.02 -26.58 -3.21
N LYS A 102 -24.53 -27.75 -3.57
CA LYS A 102 -25.43 -28.14 -4.65
C LYS A 102 -26.69 -27.27 -4.78
N LYS A 103 -27.05 -27.09 -6.06
CA LYS A 103 -28.36 -26.69 -6.58
C LYS A 103 -29.46 -27.58 -5.99
N THR A 104 -30.50 -26.97 -5.43
CA THR A 104 -31.83 -27.60 -5.33
C THR A 104 -32.81 -26.77 -6.14
N SER A 105 -33.44 -27.44 -7.10
CA SER A 105 -34.45 -26.91 -8.00
C SER A 105 -35.77 -26.80 -7.26
N VAL A 106 -36.29 -25.58 -7.10
CA VAL A 106 -37.72 -25.36 -6.87
C VAL A 106 -38.20 -24.37 -7.91
N ARG A 107 -39.08 -24.87 -8.79
CA ARG A 107 -39.81 -24.10 -9.79
C ARG A 107 -40.84 -23.24 -9.05
N VAL A 108 -40.84 -21.93 -9.29
CA VAL A 108 -42.02 -21.09 -9.03
C VAL A 108 -42.08 -20.02 -10.12
N ASP A 109 -43.30 -19.77 -10.55
CA ASP A 109 -43.72 -19.17 -11.80
C ASP A 109 -43.30 -17.72 -12.08
N LYS A 110 -43.33 -17.45 -13.38
CA LYS A 110 -43.09 -16.22 -14.14
C LYS A 110 -43.97 -15.05 -13.67
N MET A 111 -43.37 -13.96 -13.17
CA MET A 111 -44.01 -12.62 -13.17
C MET A 111 -43.00 -11.50 -13.45
N HIS A 112 -43.28 -10.81 -14.56
CA HIS A 112 -42.99 -9.43 -14.97
C HIS A 112 -41.59 -8.82 -14.74
N SER A 113 -40.95 -8.55 -15.87
CA SER A 113 -39.77 -7.69 -16.02
C SER A 113 -40.06 -6.24 -15.63
N GLU A 114 -39.39 -5.76 -14.58
CA GLU A 114 -39.16 -4.32 -14.42
C GLU A 114 -37.67 -4.04 -14.58
N LYS A 115 -37.36 -3.27 -15.62
CA LYS A 115 -36.04 -2.69 -15.92
C LYS A 115 -35.38 -2.18 -14.64
N SER A 116 -34.40 -2.92 -14.13
CA SER A 116 -33.52 -2.43 -13.07
C SER A 116 -32.68 -1.30 -13.66
N LYS A 117 -33.11 -0.05 -13.40
CA LYS A 117 -32.31 1.13 -13.68
C LYS A 117 -31.01 0.98 -12.88
N ARG A 118 -29.91 0.63 -13.57
CA ARG A 118 -28.55 0.71 -13.03
C ARG A 118 -28.39 2.08 -12.38
N VAL A 119 -28.41 2.12 -11.06
CA VAL A 119 -28.13 3.33 -10.29
C VAL A 119 -26.68 3.69 -10.57
N ARG A 120 -26.48 4.65 -11.48
CA ARG A 120 -25.17 5.28 -11.71
C ARG A 120 -24.74 5.86 -10.37
N LYS A 121 -23.77 5.20 -9.71
CA LYS A 121 -23.15 5.69 -8.48
C LYS A 121 -22.48 7.01 -8.82
N LYS A 122 -23.18 8.11 -8.56
CA LYS A 122 -22.67 9.47 -8.75
C LYS A 122 -21.43 9.58 -7.88
N LYS A 123 -20.26 9.57 -8.51
CA LYS A 123 -18.95 9.79 -7.89
C LYS A 123 -18.91 11.27 -7.48
N GLY A 124 -19.57 11.58 -6.38
CA GLY A 124 -19.91 12.94 -6.00
C GLY A 124 -19.84 13.14 -4.49
N GLY A 125 -18.69 13.60 -4.03
CA GLY A 125 -18.55 14.45 -2.85
C GLY A 125 -18.31 13.71 -1.54
N GLY A 126 -17.12 13.90 -0.95
CA GLY A 126 -16.80 13.58 0.45
C GLY A 126 -17.60 14.37 1.49
N LYS A 127 -18.88 14.65 1.21
CA LYS A 127 -19.87 15.36 2.03
C LYS A 127 -21.20 14.58 2.16
N SER A 128 -21.31 13.36 1.61
CA SER A 128 -22.53 12.55 1.77
C SER A 128 -22.70 12.08 3.23
N LYS A 129 -23.96 11.83 3.64
CA LYS A 129 -24.27 11.32 4.98
C LYS A 129 -23.56 10.00 5.26
N ASP A 130 -23.56 9.09 4.29
CA ASP A 130 -22.92 7.78 4.40
C ASP A 130 -21.41 7.90 4.59
N TRP A 131 -20.77 8.85 3.87
CA TRP A 131 -19.35 9.14 4.02
C TRP A 131 -19.00 9.64 5.42
N ILE A 132 -19.85 10.50 6.00
CA ILE A 132 -19.66 11.03 7.37
C ILE A 132 -19.79 9.90 8.41
N LEU A 133 -20.78 9.01 8.24
CA LEU A 133 -20.98 7.87 9.14
C LEU A 133 -19.83 6.85 9.06
N GLN A 134 -19.36 6.54 7.85
CA GLN A 134 -18.20 5.67 7.65
C GLN A 134 -16.94 6.25 8.31
N LYS A 135 -16.71 7.56 8.17
CA LYS A 135 -15.56 8.24 8.79
C LYS A 135 -15.62 8.18 10.32
N LYS A 136 -16.79 8.44 10.92
CA LYS A 136 -16.99 8.30 12.37
C LYS A 136 -16.75 6.88 12.86
N ASN A 137 -17.29 5.87 12.15
CA ASN A 137 -17.09 4.46 12.51
C ASN A 137 -15.59 4.08 12.45
N MET A 138 -14.87 4.49 11.40
CA MET A 138 -13.41 4.30 11.34
C MET A 138 -12.66 4.95 12.51
N GLN A 139 -13.08 6.14 12.95
CA GLN A 139 -12.46 6.82 14.09
C GLN A 139 -12.78 6.12 15.42
N ARG A 140 -14.01 5.61 15.59
CA ARG A 140 -14.39 4.77 16.74
C ARG A 140 -13.56 3.50 16.81
N LYS A 141 -13.38 2.79 15.68
CA LYS A 141 -12.52 1.59 15.59
C LYS A 141 -11.06 1.87 15.94
N LYS A 142 -10.60 3.11 15.72
CA LYS A 142 -9.25 3.57 16.07
C LYS A 142 -9.15 4.09 17.52
N GLY A 143 -10.19 3.92 18.34
CA GLY A 143 -10.19 4.34 19.74
C GLY A 143 -10.18 5.85 19.96
N LYS A 144 -10.52 6.65 18.94
CA LYS A 144 -10.60 8.11 19.08
C LYS A 144 -11.92 8.51 19.71
N ASP A 145 -11.92 9.58 20.50
CA ASP A 145 -13.17 10.18 20.98
C ASP A 145 -13.97 10.76 19.79
N VAL A 146 -15.18 10.26 19.59
CA VAL A 146 -16.07 10.58 18.46
C VAL A 146 -17.48 10.78 18.96
N ARG A 147 -18.05 11.94 18.67
CA ARG A 147 -19.42 12.30 19.07
C ARG A 147 -20.47 11.29 18.55
N PRO A 148 -21.45 10.88 19.37
CA PRO A 148 -22.48 9.92 18.99
C PRO A 148 -23.31 10.40 17.80
N ASP A 149 -23.93 9.45 17.10
CA ASP A 149 -24.78 9.76 15.96
C ASP A 149 -26.17 10.19 16.44
N THR A 150 -26.59 11.39 16.02
CA THR A 150 -27.91 11.94 16.32
C THR A 150 -28.74 12.07 15.05
N LYS A 151 -30.07 12.27 15.19
CA LYS A 151 -30.98 12.54 14.06
C LYS A 151 -30.57 13.75 13.20
N TYR A 152 -29.72 14.62 13.72
CA TYR A 152 -29.21 15.82 13.03
C TYR A 152 -27.87 15.61 12.31
N THR A 153 -27.29 14.39 12.37
CA THR A 153 -26.02 14.08 11.69
C THR A 153 -26.15 14.24 10.18
N ALA A 154 -25.28 15.08 9.60
CA ALA A 154 -25.25 15.40 8.17
C ALA A 154 -26.55 16.00 7.60
N ARG A 155 -27.41 16.60 8.46
CA ARG A 155 -28.61 17.31 8.00
C ARG A 155 -28.22 18.62 7.31
N LYS A 156 -28.80 18.88 6.13
CA LYS A 156 -28.65 20.16 5.41
C LYS A 156 -29.17 21.29 6.30
N ARG A 157 -28.36 22.32 6.53
CA ARG A 157 -28.78 23.54 7.23
C ARG A 157 -29.58 24.42 6.27
N PRO A 158 -30.70 25.04 6.71
CA PRO A 158 -31.40 26.02 5.88
C PRO A 158 -30.46 27.18 5.55
N MET A 159 -30.58 27.75 4.34
CA MET A 159 -29.87 28.99 4.04
C MET A 159 -30.50 30.08 4.91
N ARG A 160 -29.66 30.81 5.64
CA ARG A 160 -30.08 32.03 6.31
C ARG A 160 -30.29 33.06 5.21
N PHE A 161 -31.49 33.63 5.14
CA PHE A 161 -31.71 34.89 4.47
C PHE A 161 -31.11 36.02 5.32
#